data_AF-A0A8X6M9B5-F1
#
_entry.id   AF-A0A8X6M9B5-F1
#
_cell.length_a   1.000
_cell.length_b   1.000
_cell.length_c   1.000
_cell.angle_alpha   90.00
_cell.angle_beta   90.00
_cell.angle_gamma   90.00
#
_symmetry.space_group_name_H-M   'P 1'
#
loop_
_entity.id
_entity.type
_entity.pdbx_description
1 polymer ?
#
loop_
_entity_poly.entity_id
_entity_poly.type
_entity_poly.pdbx_seq_one_letter_code
_entity_poly.pdbx_strand_id
1 'polypeptide(L)'
;MGPLPNTDHVELRDESFTLFEKFPLRETYLNPSLLYNGGLDDVVRGMFGQKAQHVHRFTTEEIRGRLMQRFFQNHGYDLTAMSIQRGRDHGIPPYLQWRKFCNLPIPDSWEDLKEFMKEEYVDSLRDVYLAGLDFGHLNQFNYPKLDLGRKYT
;
A
#
# COMPACT_ATOMS: atom_id res chain seq x y z
N MET A 1 -10.62 15.23 2.12
CA MET A 1 -10.88 13.83 2.54
C MET A 1 -10.49 13.71 4.00
N GLY A 2 -11.41 13.28 4.86
CA GLY A 2 -11.13 13.12 6.30
C GLY A 2 -10.20 11.94 6.58
N PRO A 3 -9.60 11.88 7.79
CA PRO A 3 -8.78 10.75 8.20
C PRO A 3 -9.58 9.44 8.11
N LEU A 4 -8.91 8.38 7.69
CA LEU A 4 -9.50 7.05 7.58
C LEU A 4 -9.87 6.58 8.99
N PRO A 5 -11.14 6.21 9.25
CA PRO A 5 -11.57 5.89 10.60
C PRO A 5 -10.78 4.71 11.17
N ASN A 6 -10.24 4.88 12.38
CA ASN A 6 -9.57 3.84 13.18
C ASN A 6 -8.26 3.27 12.60
N THR A 7 -7.42 4.10 11.99
CA THR A 7 -6.20 3.62 11.30
C THR A 7 -4.89 4.18 11.82
N ASP A 8 -4.94 5.13 12.75
CA ASP A 8 -3.82 5.96 13.16
C ASP A 8 -3.36 5.74 14.61
N HIS A 9 -3.95 4.77 15.31
CA HIS A 9 -3.66 4.50 16.71
C HIS A 9 -3.80 3.02 17.08
N VAL A 10 -3.21 2.67 18.22
CA VAL A 10 -3.39 1.40 18.94
C VAL A 10 -4.32 1.66 20.13
N GLU A 11 -5.34 0.82 20.29
CA GLU A 11 -6.27 0.87 21.41
C GLU A 11 -5.82 -0.07 22.55
N LEU A 12 -5.95 0.37 23.80
CA LEU A 12 -5.87 -0.49 24.98
C LEU A 12 -7.24 -0.67 25.61
N ARG A 13 -7.55 -1.90 26.02
CA ARG A 13 -8.86 -2.27 26.58
C ARG A 13 -8.71 -3.05 27.88
N ASP A 14 -9.55 -2.72 28.85
CA ASP A 14 -9.56 -3.38 30.16
C ASP A 14 -10.20 -4.78 30.08
N GLU A 15 -10.28 -5.47 31.23
CA GLU A 15 -10.88 -6.81 31.34
C GLU A 15 -12.35 -6.88 30.86
N SER A 16 -13.07 -5.76 30.87
CA SER A 16 -14.45 -5.65 30.38
C SER A 16 -14.54 -5.34 28.89
N PHE A 17 -13.41 -5.33 28.17
CA PHE A 17 -13.26 -4.88 26.79
C PHE A 17 -13.59 -3.40 26.58
N THR A 18 -13.62 -2.61 27.65
CA THR A 18 -13.84 -1.17 27.57
C THR A 18 -12.55 -0.48 27.17
N LEU A 19 -12.64 0.36 26.15
CA LEU A 19 -11.54 1.21 25.71
C LEU A 19 -11.21 2.23 26.81
N PHE A 20 -9.96 2.26 27.29
CA PHE A 20 -9.52 3.23 28.27
C PHE A 20 -8.37 4.12 27.78
N GLU A 21 -7.60 3.68 26.79
CA GLU A 21 -6.46 4.46 26.28
C GLU A 21 -6.22 4.24 24.77
N LYS A 22 -5.64 5.26 24.12
CA LYS A 22 -5.26 5.24 22.71
C LYS A 22 -3.86 5.84 22.53
N PHE A 23 -3.03 5.16 21.75
CA PHE A 23 -1.69 5.63 21.41
C PHE A 23 -1.57 5.85 19.90
N PRO A 24 -1.12 7.02 19.41
CA PRO A 24 -0.79 7.18 18.01
C PRO A 24 0.19 6.10 17.55
N LEU A 25 -0.02 5.54 16.35
CA LEU A 25 0.80 4.43 15.85
C LEU A 25 2.29 4.80 15.78
N ARG A 26 2.63 6.06 15.45
CA ARG A 26 4.02 6.55 15.47
C ARG A 26 4.75 6.41 16.81
N GLU A 27 4.02 6.36 17.92
CA GLU A 27 4.59 6.27 19.27
C GLU A 27 4.82 4.81 19.71
N THR A 28 4.25 3.83 19.01
CA THR A 28 4.36 2.40 19.36
C THR A 28 5.54 1.72 18.67
N TYR A 29 6.03 2.30 17.58
CA TYR A 29 7.20 1.84 16.83
C TYR A 29 8.44 1.67 17.72
N LEU A 30 8.92 0.43 17.83
CA LEU A 30 10.08 0.04 18.65
C LEU A 30 9.99 0.55 20.10
N ASN A 31 8.77 0.65 20.63
CA ASN A 31 8.50 1.16 21.96
C ASN A 31 7.90 0.05 22.85
N PRO A 32 8.72 -0.64 23.67
CA PRO A 32 8.21 -1.68 24.56
C PRO A 32 7.42 -1.13 25.76
N SER A 33 7.35 0.20 25.94
CA SER A 33 6.71 0.80 27.11
C SER A 33 5.26 0.36 27.33
N LEU A 34 4.53 0.08 26.24
CA LEU A 34 3.14 -0.42 26.27
C LEU A 34 2.99 -1.82 26.87
N LEU A 35 4.07 -2.59 26.97
CA LEU A 35 4.04 -3.97 27.45
C LEU A 35 4.40 -4.08 28.93
N TYR A 36 4.95 -3.03 29.54
CA TYR A 36 5.27 -3.03 30.97
C TYR A 36 4.01 -2.80 31.81
N ASN A 37 3.94 -3.43 32.99
CA ASN A 37 2.85 -3.30 33.98
C ASN A 37 1.45 -3.74 33.49
N GLY A 38 1.29 -4.98 33.02
CA GLY A 38 -0.03 -5.55 32.68
C GLY A 38 -0.52 -5.21 31.27
N GLY A 39 0.16 -4.30 30.55
CA GLY A 39 -0.27 -3.80 29.25
C GLY A 39 -0.30 -4.83 28.12
N LEU A 40 0.31 -6.02 28.24
CA LEU A 40 0.18 -7.06 27.22
C LEU A 40 -1.27 -7.50 27.03
N ASP A 41 -1.97 -7.82 28.12
CA ASP A 41 -3.36 -8.26 28.05
C ASP A 41 -4.24 -7.14 27.49
N ASP A 42 -3.97 -5.90 27.87
CA ASP A 42 -4.73 -4.74 27.40
C ASP A 42 -4.50 -4.45 25.90
N VAL A 43 -3.27 -4.63 25.42
CA VAL A 43 -2.93 -4.59 23.98
C VAL A 43 -3.65 -5.71 23.25
N VAL A 44 -3.63 -6.94 23.78
CA VAL A 44 -4.29 -8.09 23.15
C VAL A 44 -5.81 -7.87 23.06
N ARG A 45 -6.46 -7.41 24.14
CA ARG A 45 -7.89 -7.05 24.09
C ARG A 45 -8.15 -5.92 23.10
N GLY A 46 -7.25 -4.94 23.03
CA GLY A 46 -7.20 -3.91 22.00
C GLY A 46 -7.22 -4.48 20.59
N MET A 47 -6.32 -5.41 20.27
CA MET A 47 -6.24 -6.08 18.97
C MET A 47 -7.52 -6.86 18.62
N PHE A 48 -8.17 -7.48 19.60
CA PHE A 48 -9.45 -8.17 19.39
C PHE A 48 -10.61 -7.21 19.13
N GLY A 49 -10.66 -6.07 19.84
CA GLY A 49 -11.76 -5.12 19.75
C GLY A 49 -11.63 -4.09 18.64
N GLN A 50 -10.39 -3.74 18.26
CA GLN A 50 -10.10 -2.72 17.26
C GLN A 50 -10.22 -3.29 15.84
N LYS A 51 -10.94 -2.58 14.97
CA LYS A 51 -11.06 -2.96 13.56
C LYS A 51 -9.77 -2.61 12.81
N ALA A 52 -9.27 -3.56 12.02
CA ALA A 52 -8.21 -3.30 11.07
C ALA A 52 -8.66 -2.30 9.98
N GLN A 53 -7.71 -1.53 9.45
CA GLN A 53 -7.93 -0.68 8.29
C GLN A 53 -8.38 -1.53 7.09
N HIS A 54 -9.39 -1.05 6.34
CA HIS A 54 -9.80 -1.67 5.09
C HIS A 54 -8.69 -1.56 4.02
N VAL A 55 -8.51 -2.60 3.20
CA VAL A 55 -7.53 -2.54 2.09
C VAL A 55 -8.02 -1.58 1.02
N HIS A 56 -7.31 -0.47 0.83
CA HIS A 56 -7.59 0.49 -0.25
C HIS A 56 -6.31 1.26 -0.62
N ARG A 57 -6.39 2.09 -1.67
CA ARG A 57 -5.23 2.83 -2.23
C ARG A 57 -4.60 3.89 -1.34
N PHE A 58 -5.13 4.11 -0.14
CA PHE A 58 -4.69 5.20 0.73
C PHE A 58 -4.08 4.61 2.00
N THR A 59 -3.06 5.27 2.51
CA THR A 59 -2.34 4.86 3.70
C THR A 59 -2.39 5.98 4.73
N THR A 60 -2.46 5.60 6.00
CA THR A 60 -2.44 6.56 7.12
C THR A 60 -1.12 7.35 7.14
N GLU A 61 -1.14 8.60 7.59
CA GLU A 61 0.06 9.42 7.77
C GLU A 61 1.05 8.79 8.77
N GLU A 62 0.55 7.95 9.67
CA GLU A 62 1.36 7.24 10.65
C GLU A 62 2.37 6.26 10.01
N ILE A 63 2.11 5.80 8.78
CA ILE A 63 3.07 5.05 7.95
C ILE A 63 3.59 5.87 6.75
N ARG A 64 2.86 6.92 6.36
CA ARG A 64 3.20 7.84 5.27
C ARG A 64 3.74 9.16 5.83
N GLY A 65 5.04 9.18 6.15
CA GLY A 65 5.76 10.38 6.60
C GLY A 65 5.96 10.51 8.11
N ARG A 66 5.38 9.60 8.91
CA ARG A 66 5.63 9.49 10.36
C ARG A 66 6.20 8.14 10.80
N LEU A 67 6.55 7.26 9.86
CA LEU A 67 7.15 5.98 10.18
C LEU A 67 8.48 6.20 10.94
N MET A 68 8.60 5.60 12.13
CA MET A 68 9.79 5.74 12.99
C MET A 68 10.14 7.20 13.35
N GLN A 69 9.20 8.15 13.26
CA GLN A 69 9.47 9.58 13.49
C GLN A 69 10.13 9.86 14.84
N ARG A 70 9.82 9.07 15.88
CA ARG A 70 10.44 9.14 17.21
C ARG A 70 11.98 9.09 17.17
N PHE A 71 12.57 8.46 16.16
CA PHE A 71 14.02 8.36 15.99
C PHE A 71 14.63 9.50 15.16
N PHE A 72 13.82 10.33 14.49
CA PHE A 72 14.27 11.29 13.48
C PHE A 72 13.72 12.71 13.70
N GLN A 73 13.55 13.11 14.96
CA GLN A 73 13.02 14.40 15.40
C GLN A 73 11.66 14.74 14.75
N ASN A 74 11.67 15.50 13.66
CA ASN A 74 10.48 16.08 13.04
C ASN A 74 10.03 15.37 11.75
N HIS A 75 10.82 14.44 11.22
CA HIS A 75 10.51 13.75 9.97
C HIS A 75 10.42 12.24 10.21
N GLY A 76 9.45 11.57 9.60
CA GLY A 76 9.40 10.11 9.54
C GLY A 76 9.63 9.63 8.12
N TYR A 77 9.89 8.33 8.00
CA TYR A 77 9.93 7.68 6.69
C TYR A 77 8.52 7.51 6.11
N ASP A 78 8.47 7.27 4.81
CA ASP A 78 7.25 6.90 4.09
C ASP A 78 7.34 5.43 3.66
N LEU A 79 6.59 4.57 4.35
CA LEU A 79 6.56 3.14 4.07
C LEU A 79 6.04 2.83 2.67
N THR A 80 5.12 3.65 2.15
CA THR A 80 4.53 3.49 0.82
C THR A 80 5.59 3.78 -0.25
N ALA A 81 6.30 4.91 -0.10
CA ALA A 81 7.38 5.28 -1.01
C ALA A 81 8.56 4.28 -0.95
N MET A 82 8.94 3.83 0.26
CA MET A 82 9.96 2.79 0.43
C MET A 82 9.56 1.48 -0.26
N SER A 83 8.28 1.10 -0.23
CA SER A 83 7.80 -0.12 -0.89
C SER A 83 7.89 -0.02 -2.42
N ILE A 84 7.56 1.15 -2.98
CA ILE A 84 7.71 1.41 -4.43
C ILE A 84 9.18 1.34 -4.84
N GLN A 85 10.08 2.02 -4.12
CA GLN A 85 11.51 2.00 -4.41
C GLN A 85 12.09 0.59 -4.28
N ARG A 86 11.72 -0.14 -3.22
CA ARG A 86 12.12 -1.54 -3.04
C ARG A 86 11.62 -2.43 -4.18
N GLY A 87 10.44 -2.16 -4.73
CA GLY A 87 9.94 -2.87 -5.90
C GLY A 87 10.84 -2.67 -7.12
N ARG A 88 11.30 -1.44 -7.36
CA ARG A 88 12.23 -1.10 -8.45
C ARG A 88 13.61 -1.72 -8.23
N ASP A 89 14.16 -1.62 -7.02
CA ASP A 89 15.48 -2.16 -6.68
C ASP A 89 15.55 -3.68 -6.85
N HIS A 90 14.46 -4.39 -6.55
CA HIS A 90 14.37 -5.84 -6.76
C HIS A 90 13.94 -6.25 -8.19
N GLY A 91 13.71 -5.29 -9.09
CA GLY A 91 13.24 -5.58 -10.43
C GLY A 91 11.89 -6.30 -10.48
N ILE A 92 10.97 -5.95 -9.57
CA ILE A 92 9.62 -6.52 -9.58
C ILE A 92 8.96 -6.24 -10.94
N PRO A 93 8.45 -7.28 -11.63
CA PRO A 93 7.85 -7.09 -12.94
C PRO A 93 6.67 -6.09 -12.92
N PRO A 94 6.45 -5.38 -14.04
CA PRO A 94 5.32 -4.49 -14.23
C PRO A 94 3.98 -5.18 -14.04
N TYR A 95 2.94 -4.41 -13.71
CA TYR A 95 1.59 -4.91 -13.44
C TYR A 95 1.03 -5.84 -14.54
N LEU A 96 1.24 -5.52 -15.83
CA LEU A 96 0.74 -6.34 -16.94
C LEU A 96 1.41 -7.73 -17.01
N GLN A 97 2.68 -7.85 -16.61
CA GLN A 97 3.35 -9.14 -16.54
C GLN A 97 2.73 -10.03 -15.46
N TRP A 98 2.34 -9.46 -14.32
CA TRP A 98 1.61 -10.19 -13.29
C TRP A 98 0.21 -10.61 -13.74
N ARG A 99 -0.51 -9.75 -14.48
CA ARG A 99 -1.81 -10.14 -15.07
C ARG A 99 -1.66 -11.33 -16.01
N LYS A 100 -0.65 -11.29 -16.90
CA LYS A 100 -0.32 -12.40 -17.79
C LYS A 100 0.00 -13.68 -17.03
N PHE A 101 0.88 -13.59 -16.02
CA PHE A 101 1.26 -14.74 -15.18
C PHE A 101 0.04 -15.38 -14.50
N CYS A 102 -0.91 -14.56 -14.04
CA CYS A 102 -2.14 -15.01 -13.41
C CYS A 102 -3.26 -15.40 -14.41
N ASN A 103 -3.00 -15.45 -15.72
CA ASN A 103 -4.00 -15.71 -16.77
C ASN A 103 -5.20 -14.74 -16.73
N LEU A 104 -4.97 -13.49 -16.36
CA LEU A 104 -5.99 -12.43 -16.40
C LEU A 104 -5.97 -11.71 -17.77
N PRO A 105 -7.10 -11.12 -18.21
CA PRO A 105 -7.13 -10.31 -19.43
C PRO A 105 -6.09 -9.19 -19.37
N ILE A 106 -5.33 -8.97 -20.45
CA ILE A 106 -4.28 -7.95 -20.50
C ILE A 106 -4.86 -6.72 -21.21
N PRO A 107 -5.03 -5.58 -20.51
CA PRO A 107 -5.45 -4.34 -21.15
C PRO A 107 -4.34 -3.78 -22.04
N ASP A 108 -4.71 -3.25 -23.21
CA ASP A 108 -3.78 -2.67 -24.18
C ASP A 108 -3.76 -1.14 -24.14
N SER A 109 -4.69 -0.53 -23.39
CA SER A 109 -4.80 0.93 -23.20
C SER A 109 -5.16 1.31 -21.75
N TRP A 110 -5.04 2.60 -21.43
CA TRP A 110 -5.54 3.15 -20.16
C TRP A 110 -7.07 3.01 -20.07
N GLU A 111 -7.76 3.13 -21.19
CA GLU A 111 -9.20 2.99 -21.29
C GLU A 111 -9.62 1.55 -20.94
N ASP A 112 -8.92 0.53 -21.43
CA ASP A 112 -9.18 -0.88 -21.10
C ASP A 112 -8.95 -1.16 -19.61
N LEU A 113 -8.02 -0.45 -18.96
CA LEU A 113 -7.79 -0.58 -17.52
C LEU A 113 -9.04 -0.21 -16.69
N LYS A 114 -9.92 0.66 -17.21
CA LYS A 114 -11.16 1.08 -16.54
C LYS A 114 -12.17 -0.08 -16.38
N GLU A 115 -12.01 -1.16 -17.13
CA GLU A 115 -12.80 -2.39 -16.93
C GLU A 115 -12.43 -3.12 -15.64
N PHE A 116 -11.21 -2.91 -15.13
CA PHE A 116 -10.66 -3.63 -13.97
C PHE A 116 -10.44 -2.78 -12.73
N MET A 117 -10.48 -1.44 -12.86
CA MET A 117 -10.34 -0.51 -11.75
C MET A 117 -11.17 0.75 -11.98
N LYS A 118 -11.48 1.46 -10.89
CA LYS A 118 -12.27 2.70 -10.99
C LYS A 118 -11.55 3.74 -11.86
N GLU A 119 -12.32 4.48 -12.66
CA GLU A 119 -11.81 5.51 -13.56
C GLU A 119 -10.90 6.53 -12.87
N GLU A 120 -11.31 7.03 -11.70
CA GLU A 120 -10.50 7.95 -10.89
C GLU A 120 -9.11 7.39 -10.50
N TYR A 121 -8.95 6.06 -10.44
CA TYR A 121 -7.67 5.40 -10.15
C TYR A 121 -6.82 5.30 -11.40
N VAL A 122 -7.43 4.95 -12.53
CA VAL A 122 -6.78 4.93 -13.84
C VAL A 122 -6.21 6.30 -14.15
N ASP A 123 -7.00 7.36 -14.00
CA ASP A 123 -6.56 8.72 -14.29
C ASP A 123 -5.40 9.14 -13.37
N SER A 124 -5.50 8.85 -12.07
CA SER A 124 -4.41 9.13 -11.11
C SER A 124 -3.10 8.39 -11.47
N LEU A 125 -3.20 7.11 -11.85
CA LEU A 125 -2.05 6.31 -12.28
C LEU A 125 -1.50 6.84 -13.60
N ARG A 126 -2.38 7.20 -14.55
CA ARG A 126 -2.01 7.77 -15.83
C ARG A 126 -1.18 9.01 -15.66
N ASP A 127 -1.60 9.94 -14.82
CA ASP A 127 -0.89 11.18 -14.62
C ASP A 127 0.51 10.95 -14.05
N VAL A 128 0.68 10.03 -13.09
CA VAL A 128 1.97 9.75 -12.45
C VAL A 128 2.91 8.97 -13.39
N TYR A 129 2.41 7.95 -14.08
CA TYR A 129 3.25 7.09 -14.92
C TYR A 129 3.48 7.68 -16.33
N LEU A 130 2.58 8.49 -16.88
CA LEU A 130 2.84 9.21 -18.14
C LEU A 130 3.73 10.44 -17.94
N ALA A 131 3.57 11.20 -16.85
CA ALA A 131 4.49 12.31 -16.54
C ALA A 131 5.95 11.86 -16.38
N GLY A 132 6.17 10.56 -16.11
CA GLY A 132 7.48 9.93 -16.02
C GLY A 132 7.97 9.18 -17.27
N LEU A 133 7.27 9.26 -18.43
CA LEU A 133 7.58 8.45 -19.63
C LEU A 133 7.52 6.92 -19.38
N ASP A 134 6.54 6.45 -18.61
CA ASP A 134 6.43 5.06 -18.14
C ASP A 134 5.16 4.32 -18.64
N PHE A 135 4.73 4.59 -19.87
CA PHE A 135 3.97 3.59 -20.63
C PHE A 135 4.89 2.56 -21.29
N GLY A 136 6.19 2.90 -21.37
CA GLY A 136 7.26 2.03 -21.75
C GLY A 136 7.39 0.82 -20.82
N HIS A 137 7.48 0.95 -19.49
CA HIS A 137 7.68 -0.23 -18.63
C HIS A 137 6.45 -1.10 -18.42
N LEU A 138 5.23 -0.68 -18.77
CA LEU A 138 4.15 -1.65 -18.89
C LEU A 138 4.39 -2.65 -20.06
N ASN A 139 5.23 -2.28 -21.04
CA ASN A 139 5.58 -3.08 -22.22
C ASN A 139 7.08 -3.37 -22.42
N GLN A 140 7.99 -2.84 -21.58
CA GLN A 140 9.44 -2.96 -21.78
C GLN A 140 9.99 -4.20 -21.08
N PHE A 141 9.62 -5.35 -21.63
CA PHE A 141 10.63 -6.27 -22.13
C PHE A 141 10.39 -6.37 -23.64
N ASN A 142 11.34 -5.82 -24.38
CA ASN A 142 11.41 -5.83 -25.83
C ASN A 142 11.56 -7.29 -26.31
N TYR A 143 10.46 -8.04 -26.36
CA TYR A 143 10.39 -9.24 -27.18
C TYR A 143 10.24 -8.77 -28.63
N PRO A 144 11.06 -9.28 -29.57
CA PRO A 144 10.89 -8.93 -30.98
C PRO A 144 9.45 -9.23 -31.36
N LYS A 145 8.84 -8.31 -32.13
CA LYS A 145 7.56 -8.49 -32.80
C LYS A 145 7.35 -9.98 -33.06
N LEU A 146 6.41 -10.60 -32.34
CA LEU A 146 6.03 -11.97 -32.69
C LEU A 146 5.45 -11.87 -34.08
N ASP A 147 6.24 -12.34 -35.03
CA ASP A 147 5.90 -12.62 -36.41
C ASP A 147 4.68 -13.55 -36.40
N LEU A 148 3.48 -12.94 -36.36
CA LEU A 148 2.26 -13.63 -36.75
C LEU A 148 2.32 -13.74 -38.26
N GLY A 149 3.07 -14.77 -38.67
CA GLY A 149 3.31 -15.12 -40.04
C GLY A 149 2.04 -15.03 -40.85
N ARG A 150 2.20 -14.48 -42.05
CA ARG A 150 1.31 -14.65 -43.18
C ARG A 150 0.66 -16.03 -43.14
N LYS A 151 -0.66 -16.08 -43.16
CA LYS A 151 -1.37 -17.14 -43.86
C LYS A 151 -2.20 -16.50 -44.95
N TYR A 152 -1.54 -16.29 -46.09
CA TYR A 152 -2.20 -16.46 -47.37
C TYR A 152 -2.23 -17.97 -47.64
N THR A 153 -3.45 -18.51 -47.61
CA THR A 153 -4.05 -19.65 -48.35
C THR A 153 -5.13 -20.26 -47.48
#